data_AF-A0A9P5L8M5-F1
#
_entry.id   AF-A0A9P5L8M5-F1
#
_cell.length_a   1.000
_cell.length_b   1.000
_cell.length_c   1.000
_cell.angle_alpha   90.00
_cell.angle_beta   90.00
_cell.angle_gamma   90.00
#
_symmetry.space_group_name_H-M   'P 1'
#
loop_
_entity.id
_entity.type
_entity.pdbx_description
1 polymer ?
#
loop_
_entity_poly.entity_id
_entity_poly.type
_entity_poly.pdbx_seq_one_letter_code
_entity_poly.pdbx_strand_id
1 'polypeptide(L)'
;MSDKVEVTQYEEIPVKLGKRKRCLLHLRKFWWAYLIGLICVIVLVVPLLLLVGIPNLAQDKINSAKFHIDGIIITKTRGETMTVALNASMAVSGAGIKATIAEFPAELYLADLEPHTPFLSLNFPKTSASSHINLNITQDVKIPDMQAFTTFAAWLLGKETLNLGIRGKSSIRVRGISRSYGISFKKTIELKGVNQFKGIEVTDTSISLQPDKKGDNFHGWVNIPNPSILTVEIVSITP
;
A
#
# COMPACT_ATOMS: atom_id res chain seq x y z
N MET A 1 -4.78 22.17 107.27
CA MET A 1 -5.14 23.22 106.30
C MET A 1 -4.28 22.98 105.07
N SER A 2 -4.81 22.30 104.06
CA SER A 2 -5.64 22.88 102.97
C SER A 2 -4.79 23.79 102.08
N ASP A 3 -4.65 23.59 100.77
CA ASP A 3 -5.44 22.82 99.83
C ASP A 3 -4.58 22.24 98.69
N LYS A 4 -4.98 21.05 98.23
CA LYS A 4 -4.51 20.46 96.97
C LYS A 4 -5.11 21.27 95.82
N VAL A 5 -4.26 21.81 94.97
CA VAL A 5 -4.67 22.29 93.64
C VAL A 5 -4.28 21.21 92.64
N GLU A 6 -5.26 20.38 92.31
CA GLU A 6 -5.19 19.37 91.27
C GLU A 6 -5.56 20.04 89.94
N VAL A 7 -4.55 20.42 89.15
CA VAL A 7 -4.78 20.96 87.80
C VAL A 7 -4.76 19.80 86.82
N THR A 8 -5.93 19.52 86.26
CA THR A 8 -6.23 18.48 85.29
C THR A 8 -5.45 18.72 84.00
N GLN A 9 -4.56 17.79 83.66
CA GLN A 9 -3.83 17.79 82.40
C GLN A 9 -4.73 17.18 81.32
N TYR A 10 -5.22 17.99 80.38
CA TYR A 10 -6.00 17.50 79.24
C TYR A 10 -5.02 16.87 78.24
N GLU A 11 -5.02 15.54 78.20
CA GLU A 11 -4.33 14.78 77.17
C GLU A 11 -5.15 14.88 75.87
N GLU A 12 -4.70 15.69 74.91
CA GLU A 12 -5.23 15.65 73.56
C GLU A 12 -4.90 14.29 72.94
N ILE A 13 -5.86 13.37 72.96
CA ILE A 13 -5.74 12.08 72.26
C ILE A 13 -5.56 12.41 70.77
N PRO A 14 -4.44 12.04 70.13
CA PRO A 14 -4.28 12.25 68.70
C PRO A 14 -5.30 11.35 68.00
N VAL A 15 -6.39 11.94 67.52
CA VAL A 15 -7.37 11.24 66.67
C VAL A 15 -6.57 10.66 65.51
N LYS A 16 -6.40 9.33 65.49
CA LYS A 16 -5.75 8.63 64.38
C LYS A 16 -6.63 8.82 63.14
N LEU A 17 -6.41 9.91 62.40
CA LEU A 17 -7.08 10.13 61.13
C LEU A 17 -6.79 8.93 60.22
N GLY A 18 -7.86 8.23 59.83
CA GLY A 18 -7.80 7.03 59.01
C GLY A 18 -6.97 7.24 57.75
N LYS A 19 -6.24 6.19 57.34
CA LYS A 19 -5.27 6.17 56.23
C LYS A 19 -5.78 6.88 54.95
N ARG A 20 -7.09 6.78 54.66
CA ARG A 20 -7.77 7.46 53.55
C ARG A 20 -7.75 9.00 53.63
N LYS A 21 -8.01 9.59 54.82
CA LYS A 21 -7.96 11.05 55.01
C LYS A 21 -6.53 11.60 54.90
N ARG A 22 -5.53 10.78 55.28
CA ARG A 22 -4.10 11.12 55.17
C ARG A 22 -3.59 11.08 53.72
N CYS A 23 -4.03 10.11 52.90
CA CYS A 23 -3.78 10.11 51.44
C CYS A 23 -4.43 11.30 50.73
N LEU A 24 -5.68 11.66 51.08
CA LEU A 24 -6.39 12.82 50.54
C LEU A 24 -5.68 14.16 50.87
N LEU A 25 -5.14 14.29 52.08
CA LEU A 25 -4.32 15.45 52.46
C LEU A 25 -2.97 15.46 51.73
N HIS A 26 -2.37 14.29 51.48
CA HIS A 26 -1.11 14.17 50.72
C HIS A 26 -1.28 14.52 49.24
N LEU A 27 -2.40 14.09 48.62
CA LEU A 27 -2.80 14.47 47.26
C LEU A 27 -3.11 15.96 47.15
N ARG A 28 -3.69 16.59 48.17
CA ARG A 28 -3.95 18.05 48.20
C ARG A 28 -2.68 18.88 48.47
N LYS A 29 -1.73 18.38 49.28
CA LYS A 29 -0.48 19.09 49.62
C LYS A 29 0.58 19.00 48.51
N PHE A 30 0.64 17.89 47.78
CA PHE A 30 1.61 17.65 46.70
C PHE A 30 0.99 17.61 45.30
N TRP A 31 -0.21 18.16 45.11
CA TRP A 31 -0.90 18.18 43.82
C TRP A 31 -0.05 18.78 42.70
N TRP A 32 0.73 19.82 43.00
CA TRP A 32 1.64 20.48 42.07
C TRP A 32 2.79 19.56 41.58
N ALA A 33 3.32 18.67 42.43
CA ALA A 33 4.38 17.74 42.04
C ALA A 33 3.85 16.65 41.08
N TYR A 34 2.63 16.16 41.31
CA TYR A 34 1.96 15.25 40.37
C TYR A 34 1.59 15.94 39.06
N LEU A 35 1.21 17.22 39.10
CA LEU A 35 0.94 18.02 37.90
C LEU A 35 2.22 18.24 37.07
N ILE A 36 3.34 18.54 37.71
CA ILE A 36 4.65 18.65 37.02
C ILE A 36 5.07 17.30 36.45
N GLY A 37 4.96 16.21 37.22
CA GLY A 37 5.27 14.87 36.73
C GLY A 37 4.40 14.47 35.53
N LEU A 38 3.10 14.78 35.57
CA LEU A 38 2.18 14.55 34.45
C LEU A 38 2.59 15.37 33.21
N ILE A 39 2.97 16.64 33.38
CA ILE A 39 3.47 17.47 32.28
C ILE A 39 4.74 16.87 31.68
N CYS A 40 5.70 16.44 32.50
CA CYS A 40 6.92 15.77 32.01
C CYS A 40 6.60 14.51 31.20
N VAL A 41 5.65 13.70 31.68
CA VAL A 41 5.20 12.50 30.95
C VAL A 41 4.54 12.89 29.62
N ILE A 42 3.68 13.91 29.60
CA ILE A 42 3.03 14.38 28.36
C ILE A 42 4.09 14.88 27.36
N VAL A 43 5.06 15.65 27.83
CA VAL A 43 6.16 16.19 27.00
C VAL A 43 7.05 15.07 26.43
N LEU A 44 7.17 13.93 27.10
CA LEU A 44 7.88 12.76 26.55
C LEU A 44 7.00 11.92 25.63
N VAL A 45 5.77 11.62 26.04
CA VAL A 45 4.87 10.69 25.34
C VAL A 45 4.35 11.30 24.03
N VAL A 46 3.98 12.58 24.02
CA VAL A 46 3.40 13.21 22.82
C VAL A 46 4.39 13.21 21.63
N PRO A 47 5.67 13.62 21.79
CA PRO A 47 6.65 13.53 20.70
C PRO A 47 6.89 12.08 20.25
N LEU A 48 6.94 11.11 21.18
CA LEU A 48 7.13 9.71 20.83
C LEU A 48 5.97 9.18 19.98
N LEU A 49 4.72 9.49 20.33
CA LEU A 49 3.55 9.10 19.55
C LEU A 49 3.55 9.73 18.15
N LEU A 50 3.89 11.02 18.05
CA LEU A 50 3.92 11.71 16.76
C LEU A 50 5.05 11.22 15.86
N LEU A 51 6.25 11.00 16.41
CA LEU A 51 7.43 10.64 15.63
C LEU A 51 7.55 9.14 15.30
N VAL A 52 7.01 8.26 16.14
CA VAL A 52 7.14 6.81 15.98
C VAL A 52 5.79 6.14 15.79
N GLY A 53 4.80 6.50 16.59
CA GLY A 53 3.48 5.87 16.53
C GLY A 53 2.76 6.07 15.20
N ILE A 54 2.68 7.32 14.72
CA ILE A 54 1.99 7.64 13.46
C ILE A 54 2.67 7.01 12.22
N PRO A 55 3.98 7.17 11.98
CA PRO A 55 4.61 6.58 10.80
C PRO A 55 4.53 5.04 10.79
N ASN A 56 4.71 4.39 11.95
CA ASN A 56 4.58 2.93 12.03
C ASN A 56 3.16 2.47 11.70
N LEU A 57 2.15 3.11 12.29
CA LEU A 57 0.75 2.79 12.01
C LEU A 57 0.38 3.03 10.54
N ALA A 58 0.90 4.10 9.93
CA ALA A 58 0.70 4.37 8.52
C ALA A 58 1.36 3.31 7.62
N GLN A 59 2.57 2.89 7.96
CA GLN A 59 3.29 1.83 7.25
C GLN A 59 2.54 0.49 7.37
N ASP A 60 2.06 0.14 8.55
CA ASP A 60 1.28 -1.08 8.78
C ASP A 60 -0.03 -1.09 7.99
N LYS A 61 -0.71 0.06 7.86
CA LYS A 61 -1.90 0.20 7.03
C LYS A 61 -1.62 0.00 5.54
N ILE A 62 -0.50 0.52 5.05
CA ILE A 62 -0.09 0.32 3.66
C ILE A 62 0.29 -1.15 3.43
N ASN A 63 1.04 -1.75 4.35
CA ASN A 63 1.48 -3.14 4.28
C ASN A 63 0.29 -4.12 4.32
N SER A 64 -0.73 -3.84 5.12
CA SER A 64 -1.95 -4.66 5.23
C SER A 64 -3.00 -4.38 4.14
N ALA A 65 -2.90 -3.27 3.41
CA ALA A 65 -3.85 -2.95 2.34
C ALA A 65 -3.83 -4.02 1.23
N LYS A 66 -5.02 -4.45 0.79
CA LYS A 66 -5.18 -5.36 -0.34
C LYS A 66 -5.18 -4.54 -1.61
N PHE A 67 -4.25 -4.83 -2.51
CA PHE A 67 -4.13 -4.17 -3.80
C PHE A 67 -4.53 -5.16 -4.89
N HIS A 68 -5.47 -4.76 -5.74
CA HIS A 68 -5.98 -5.55 -6.85
C HIS A 68 -5.79 -4.76 -8.15
N ILE A 69 -5.32 -5.44 -9.20
CA ILE A 69 -5.20 -4.85 -10.52
C ILE A 69 -6.37 -5.37 -11.36
N ASP A 70 -7.23 -4.45 -11.79
CA ASP A 70 -8.42 -4.77 -12.57
C ASP A 70 -8.08 -4.90 -14.06
N GLY A 71 -7.12 -4.12 -14.56
CA GLY A 71 -6.67 -4.22 -15.94
C GLY A 71 -5.46 -3.34 -16.25
N ILE A 72 -4.66 -3.80 -17.20
CA ILE A 72 -3.51 -3.08 -17.74
C ILE A 72 -3.69 -2.97 -19.25
N ILE A 73 -3.47 -1.77 -19.79
CA ILE A 73 -3.53 -1.51 -21.23
C ILE A 73 -2.19 -0.94 -21.66
N ILE A 74 -1.55 -1.57 -22.62
CA ILE A 74 -0.30 -1.10 -23.24
C ILE A 74 -0.61 -0.74 -24.69
N THR A 75 -0.34 0.52 -25.04
CA THR A 75 -0.61 1.10 -26.37
C THR A 75 0.59 1.89 -26.87
N LYS A 76 0.62 2.20 -28.17
CA LYS A 76 1.63 3.07 -28.78
C LYS A 76 3.09 2.71 -28.46
N THR A 77 3.42 1.41 -28.45
CA THR A 77 4.78 0.95 -28.23
C THR A 77 5.70 1.39 -29.39
N ARG A 78 6.68 2.26 -29.10
CA ARG A 78 7.65 2.81 -30.06
C ARG A 78 9.05 2.75 -29.46
N GLY A 79 9.85 1.77 -29.88
CA GLY A 79 11.20 1.57 -29.37
C GLY A 79 11.20 1.38 -27.85
N GLU A 80 11.82 2.30 -27.11
CA GLU A 80 11.89 2.29 -25.64
C GLU A 80 10.72 3.02 -24.95
N THR A 81 9.69 3.43 -25.70
CA THR A 81 8.55 4.19 -25.16
C THR A 81 7.24 3.48 -25.40
N MET A 82 6.29 3.62 -24.48
CA MET A 82 4.93 3.09 -24.60
C MET A 82 3.96 3.92 -23.76
N THR A 83 2.68 3.83 -24.05
CA THR A 83 1.63 4.39 -23.19
C THR A 83 1.05 3.25 -22.34
N VAL A 84 1.07 3.41 -21.02
CA VAL A 84 0.51 2.44 -20.06
C VAL A 84 -0.71 3.06 -19.40
N ALA A 85 -1.83 2.34 -19.46
CA ALA A 85 -3.03 2.58 -18.69
C ALA A 85 -3.18 1.48 -17.62
N LEU A 86 -3.33 1.87 -16.35
CA LEU A 86 -3.51 0.96 -15.21
C LEU A 86 -4.81 1.30 -14.51
N ASN A 87 -5.69 0.31 -14.41
CA ASN A 87 -6.86 0.34 -13.55
C ASN A 87 -6.62 -0.61 -12.37
N ALA A 88 -6.63 -0.07 -11.17
CA ALA A 88 -6.41 -0.83 -9.95
C ALA A 88 -7.33 -0.35 -8.83
N SER A 89 -7.66 -1.25 -7.93
CA SER A 89 -8.43 -0.96 -6.72
C SER A 89 -7.63 -1.36 -5.48
N MET A 90 -7.71 -0.54 -4.44
CA MET A 90 -7.08 -0.81 -3.16
C MET A 90 -8.11 -0.75 -2.04
N ALA A 91 -8.18 -1.82 -1.26
CA ALA A 91 -9.00 -1.88 -0.06
C ALA A 91 -8.09 -1.76 1.17
N VAL A 92 -8.32 -0.72 1.97
CA VAL A 92 -7.60 -0.51 3.22
C VAL A 92 -8.46 -1.00 4.38
N SER A 93 -7.98 -2.01 5.10
CA SER A 93 -8.67 -2.52 6.27
C SER A 93 -8.50 -1.59 7.48
N GLY A 94 -9.63 -1.30 8.15
CA GLY A 94 -9.67 -0.56 9.42
C GLY A 94 -10.15 0.89 9.29
N ALA A 95 -11.09 1.25 10.16
CA ALA A 95 -11.78 2.54 10.17
C ALA A 95 -10.86 3.74 10.47
N GLY A 96 -11.20 4.89 9.87
CA GLY A 96 -11.11 6.19 10.56
C GLY A 96 -9.97 7.15 10.20
N ILE A 97 -8.85 6.70 9.64
CA ILE A 97 -7.74 7.61 9.35
C ILE A 97 -7.89 8.22 7.95
N LYS A 98 -8.47 9.42 7.89
CA LYS A 98 -8.45 10.25 6.67
C LYS A 98 -7.02 10.74 6.46
N ALA A 99 -6.31 10.12 5.55
CA ALA A 99 -4.96 10.52 5.17
C ALA A 99 -4.85 10.73 3.66
N THR A 100 -3.85 11.48 3.25
CA THR A 100 -3.52 11.67 1.83
C THR A 100 -2.12 11.16 1.59
N ILE A 101 -1.99 10.22 0.66
CA ILE A 101 -0.72 9.73 0.14
C ILE A 101 -0.32 10.67 -1.00
N ALA A 102 0.88 11.23 -0.92
CA ALA A 102 1.45 12.06 -1.96
C ALA A 102 1.71 11.24 -3.23
N GLU A 103 1.78 11.91 -4.37
CA GLU A 103 2.23 11.27 -5.61
C GLU A 103 3.65 10.74 -5.46
N PHE A 104 3.96 9.64 -6.15
CA PHE A 104 5.28 9.03 -6.08
C PHE A 104 5.58 8.17 -7.30
N PRO A 105 6.85 8.09 -7.73
CA PRO A 105 7.29 7.10 -8.71
C PRO A 105 7.36 5.71 -8.06
N ALA A 106 6.84 4.72 -8.77
CA ALA A 106 6.88 3.31 -8.39
C ALA A 106 7.56 2.49 -9.49
N GLU A 107 8.57 1.74 -9.10
CA GLU A 107 9.30 0.81 -9.95
C GLU A 107 8.63 -0.56 -9.95
N LEU A 108 8.50 -1.14 -11.15
CA LEU A 108 7.94 -2.45 -11.40
C LEU A 108 9.05 -3.42 -11.78
N TYR A 109 9.06 -4.59 -11.13
CA TYR A 109 10.08 -5.63 -11.32
C TYR A 109 9.45 -7.02 -11.19
N LEU A 110 10.14 -8.04 -11.71
CA LEU A 110 9.76 -9.44 -11.49
C LEU A 110 10.19 -9.85 -10.08
N ALA A 111 9.23 -10.18 -9.21
CA ALA A 111 9.52 -10.50 -7.82
C ALA A 111 10.21 -11.86 -7.64
N ASP A 112 10.05 -12.78 -8.59
CA ASP A 112 10.70 -14.09 -8.55
C ASP A 112 12.08 -14.10 -9.24
N LEU A 113 12.57 -12.94 -9.71
CA LEU A 113 13.83 -12.82 -10.43
C LEU A 113 14.76 -11.80 -9.76
N GLU A 114 15.86 -12.28 -9.21
CA GLU A 114 16.97 -11.45 -8.72
C GLU A 114 17.80 -10.90 -9.91
N PRO A 115 18.35 -9.67 -9.84
CA PRO A 115 18.45 -8.79 -8.68
C PRO A 115 17.28 -7.79 -8.53
N HIS A 116 16.08 -8.15 -8.98
CA HIS A 116 14.91 -7.26 -9.02
C HIS A 116 15.14 -5.99 -9.84
N THR A 117 15.73 -6.16 -11.03
CA THR A 117 15.91 -5.08 -12.00
C THR A 117 14.55 -4.54 -12.43
N PRO A 118 14.30 -3.23 -12.32
CA PRO A 118 13.04 -2.64 -12.73
C PRO A 118 12.93 -2.62 -14.24
N PHE A 119 11.79 -3.07 -14.77
CA PHE A 119 11.50 -3.03 -16.21
C PHE A 119 10.60 -1.87 -16.60
N LEU A 120 9.96 -1.20 -15.63
CA LEU A 120 9.06 -0.07 -15.85
C LEU A 120 8.97 0.81 -14.59
N SER A 121 8.69 2.11 -14.78
CA SER A 121 8.41 3.05 -13.69
C SER A 121 7.10 3.80 -13.98
N LEU A 122 6.17 3.78 -13.02
CA LEU A 122 4.87 4.44 -13.09
C LEU A 122 4.75 5.51 -12.02
N ASN A 123 4.15 6.65 -12.34
CA ASN A 123 3.89 7.72 -11.37
C ASN A 123 2.50 7.53 -10.79
N PHE A 124 2.44 7.13 -9.52
CA PHE A 124 1.18 6.99 -8.80
C PHE A 124 0.68 8.37 -8.39
N PRO A 125 -0.58 8.73 -8.72
CA PRO A 125 -1.12 10.04 -8.40
C PRO A 125 -1.37 10.17 -6.91
N LYS A 126 -1.43 11.43 -6.46
CA LYS A 126 -1.84 11.76 -5.10
C LYS A 126 -3.22 11.18 -4.81
N THR A 127 -3.31 10.39 -3.75
CA THR A 127 -4.49 9.60 -3.47
C THR A 127 -4.94 9.79 -2.02
N SER A 128 -6.24 9.99 -1.81
CA SER A 128 -6.80 10.03 -0.45
C SER A 128 -7.04 8.61 0.03
N ALA A 129 -6.44 8.24 1.15
CA ALA A 129 -6.65 6.96 1.80
C ALA A 129 -8.06 6.92 2.42
N SER A 130 -9.00 6.31 1.69
CA SER A 130 -10.32 5.89 2.15
C SER A 130 -10.40 4.37 2.26
N SER A 131 -11.53 3.85 2.74
CA SER A 131 -11.78 2.40 2.83
C SER A 131 -11.66 1.68 1.47
N HIS A 132 -12.03 2.37 0.39
CA HIS A 132 -11.88 1.91 -0.98
C HIS A 132 -11.28 3.02 -1.84
N ILE A 133 -10.33 2.67 -2.69
CA ILE A 133 -9.56 3.59 -3.52
C ILE A 133 -9.50 2.99 -4.93
N ASN A 134 -9.95 3.76 -5.92
CA ASN A 134 -9.79 3.42 -7.33
C ASN A 134 -8.65 4.27 -7.91
N LEU A 135 -7.70 3.60 -8.55
CA LEU A 135 -6.55 4.19 -9.20
C LEU A 135 -6.71 3.97 -10.70
N ASN A 136 -6.82 5.08 -11.43
CA ASN A 136 -6.73 5.10 -12.88
C ASN A 136 -5.52 5.95 -13.26
N ILE A 137 -4.54 5.32 -13.87
CA ILE A 137 -3.29 5.95 -14.31
C ILE A 137 -3.22 5.77 -15.82
N THR A 138 -2.94 6.83 -16.55
CA THR A 138 -2.60 6.76 -17.98
C THR A 138 -1.41 7.68 -18.22
N GLN A 139 -0.30 7.11 -18.67
CA GLN A 139 0.93 7.88 -18.88
C GLN A 139 1.84 7.25 -19.93
N ASP A 140 2.61 8.11 -20.58
CA ASP A 140 3.74 7.68 -21.40
C ASP A 140 4.92 7.34 -20.50
N VAL A 141 5.54 6.20 -20.78
CA VAL A 141 6.61 5.64 -19.97
C VAL A 141 7.79 5.29 -20.85
N LYS A 142 8.98 5.46 -20.29
CA LYS A 142 10.21 4.95 -20.86
C LYS A 142 10.56 3.63 -20.19
N ILE A 143 11.01 2.67 -20.99
CA ILE A 143 11.56 1.41 -20.52
C ILE A 143 12.99 1.68 -20.02
N PRO A 144 13.27 1.56 -18.70
CA PRO A 144 14.61 1.79 -18.16
C PRO A 144 15.61 0.70 -18.57
N ASP A 145 15.14 -0.54 -18.69
CA ASP A 145 15.96 -1.70 -19.05
C ASP A 145 15.17 -2.59 -20.02
N MET A 146 15.60 -2.61 -21.27
CA MET A 146 14.94 -3.38 -22.33
C MET A 146 15.05 -4.89 -22.09
N GLN A 147 16.17 -5.37 -21.52
CA GLN A 147 16.37 -6.78 -21.26
C GLN A 147 15.44 -7.28 -20.14
N ALA A 148 15.28 -6.49 -19.07
CA ALA A 148 14.33 -6.77 -18.01
C ALA A 148 12.89 -6.75 -18.56
N PHE A 149 12.56 -5.80 -19.43
CA PHE A 149 11.24 -5.74 -20.07
C PHE A 149 10.97 -6.92 -21.01
N THR A 150 11.93 -7.32 -21.85
CA THR A 150 11.81 -8.52 -22.69
C THR A 150 11.62 -9.77 -21.84
N THR A 151 12.31 -9.87 -20.70
CA THR A 151 12.15 -11.00 -19.77
C THR A 151 10.75 -11.02 -19.15
N PHE A 152 10.26 -9.85 -18.71
CA PHE A 152 8.87 -9.71 -18.25
C PHE A 152 7.87 -10.12 -19.33
N ALA A 153 8.01 -9.64 -20.56
CA ALA A 153 7.12 -10.00 -21.67
C ALA A 153 7.16 -11.51 -21.98
N ALA A 154 8.35 -12.12 -21.98
CA ALA A 154 8.51 -13.55 -22.18
C ALA A 154 7.82 -14.37 -21.08
N TRP A 155 7.95 -13.96 -19.81
CA TRP A 155 7.26 -14.62 -18.69
C TRP A 155 5.76 -14.44 -18.75
N LEU A 156 5.31 -13.24 -19.12
CA LEU A 156 3.89 -12.95 -19.28
C LEU A 156 3.24 -13.80 -20.36
N LEU A 157 3.95 -14.04 -21.48
CA LEU A 157 3.47 -14.93 -22.54
C LEU A 157 3.59 -16.41 -22.15
N GLY A 158 4.67 -16.80 -21.49
CA GLY A 158 5.03 -18.20 -21.27
C GLY A 158 4.47 -18.86 -20.01
N LYS A 159 4.13 -18.09 -18.97
CA LYS A 159 3.67 -18.61 -17.68
C LYS A 159 2.17 -18.40 -17.47
N GLU A 160 1.57 -19.24 -16.64
CA GLU A 160 0.19 -19.08 -16.19
C GLU A 160 0.04 -17.93 -15.19
N THR A 161 0.99 -17.82 -14.25
CA THR A 161 1.07 -16.72 -13.29
C THR A 161 2.51 -16.24 -13.13
N LEU A 162 2.66 -14.98 -12.73
CA LEU A 162 3.94 -14.37 -12.37
C LEU A 162 3.75 -13.37 -11.22
N ASN A 163 4.76 -13.22 -10.38
CA ASN A 163 4.71 -12.24 -9.30
C ASN A 163 5.30 -10.89 -9.74
N LEU A 164 4.45 -9.87 -9.80
CA LEU A 164 4.83 -8.49 -10.05
C LEU A 164 5.19 -7.80 -8.73
N GLY A 165 6.44 -7.38 -8.61
CA GLY A 165 6.90 -6.50 -7.54
C GLY A 165 6.70 -5.03 -7.89
N ILE A 166 6.17 -4.27 -6.93
CA ILE A 166 6.01 -2.82 -7.00
C ILE A 166 6.74 -2.22 -5.81
N ARG A 167 7.67 -1.28 -6.05
CA ARG A 167 8.36 -0.54 -4.98
C ARG A 167 8.42 0.96 -5.23
N GLY A 168 8.26 1.76 -4.18
CA GLY A 168 8.33 3.21 -4.26
C GLY A 168 8.45 3.86 -2.88
N LYS A 169 8.78 5.15 -2.85
CA LYS A 169 8.81 5.97 -1.63
C LYS A 169 7.80 7.10 -1.78
N SER A 170 6.92 7.25 -0.81
CA SER A 170 5.91 8.32 -0.79
C SER A 170 5.91 9.01 0.58
N SER A 171 5.00 9.96 0.75
CA SER A 171 4.70 10.55 2.04
C SER A 171 3.20 10.53 2.31
N ILE A 172 2.82 10.35 3.57
CA ILE A 172 1.44 10.36 4.03
C ILE A 172 1.20 11.57 4.93
N ARG A 173 0.09 12.25 4.70
CA ARG A 173 -0.37 13.36 5.54
C ARG A 173 -1.72 13.01 6.16
N VAL A 174 -1.75 12.90 7.48
CA VAL A 174 -2.98 12.63 8.25
C VAL A 174 -3.74 13.94 8.43
N ARG A 175 -5.07 13.93 8.19
CA ARG A 175 -5.91 15.12 8.39
C ARG A 175 -5.82 15.59 9.85
N GLY A 176 -5.55 16.87 10.05
CA GLY A 176 -5.37 17.48 11.38
C GLY A 176 -3.93 17.56 11.85
N ILE A 177 -2.98 16.96 11.11
CA ILE A 177 -1.55 17.05 11.40
C ILE A 177 -0.88 17.70 10.19
N SER A 178 -0.15 18.80 10.40
CA SER A 178 0.53 19.54 9.32
C SER A 178 1.70 18.76 8.73
N ARG A 179 2.34 17.92 9.55
CA ARG A 179 3.52 17.12 9.18
C ARG A 179 3.15 15.95 8.27
N SER A 180 3.92 15.78 7.20
CA SER A 180 3.94 14.57 6.37
C SER A 180 4.97 13.57 6.91
N TYR A 181 4.65 12.29 6.82
CA TYR A 181 5.51 11.20 7.24
C TYR A 181 5.94 10.38 6.03
N GLY A 182 7.23 10.02 5.94
CA GLY A 182 7.73 9.16 4.87
C GLY A 182 7.20 7.74 5.02
N ILE A 183 6.82 7.13 3.90
CA ILE A 183 6.31 5.76 3.82
C ILE A 183 6.99 5.04 2.65
N SER A 184 7.22 3.74 2.81
CA SER A 184 7.69 2.89 1.72
C SER A 184 6.54 2.05 1.19
N PHE A 185 6.31 2.12 -0.12
CA PHE A 185 5.39 1.24 -0.82
C PHE A 185 6.19 0.03 -1.31
N LYS A 186 5.88 -1.17 -0.81
CA LYS A 186 6.41 -2.42 -1.35
C LYS A 186 5.28 -3.44 -1.39
N LYS A 187 4.90 -3.87 -2.58
CA LYS A 187 3.84 -4.85 -2.81
C LYS A 187 4.28 -5.88 -3.83
N THR A 188 3.84 -7.10 -3.62
CA THR A 188 3.96 -8.18 -4.60
C THR A 188 2.55 -8.61 -4.95
N ILE A 189 2.25 -8.67 -6.24
CA ILE A 189 0.93 -8.98 -6.76
C ILE A 189 1.09 -10.12 -7.76
N GLU A 190 0.27 -11.15 -7.63
CA GLU A 190 0.21 -12.21 -8.62
C GLU A 190 -0.57 -11.72 -9.84
N LEU A 191 0.04 -11.83 -11.02
CA LEU A 191 -0.57 -11.54 -12.31
C LEU A 191 -0.81 -12.84 -13.06
N LYS A 192 -1.96 -12.93 -13.73
CA LYS A 192 -2.21 -13.98 -14.72
C LYS A 192 -1.50 -13.64 -16.02
N GLY A 193 -0.66 -14.56 -16.48
CA GLY A 193 -0.07 -14.53 -17.80
C GLY A 193 -1.00 -15.14 -18.86
N VAL A 194 -0.52 -15.17 -20.09
CA VAL A 194 -1.24 -15.70 -21.27
C VAL A 194 -1.15 -17.22 -21.34
N ASN A 195 -0.24 -17.84 -20.58
CA ASN A 195 -0.08 -19.29 -20.49
C ASN A 195 0.12 -19.98 -21.86
N GLN A 196 1.03 -19.45 -22.68
CA GLN A 196 1.36 -19.97 -24.02
C GLN A 196 0.14 -20.10 -24.95
N PHE A 197 -0.88 -19.27 -24.71
CA PHE A 197 -2.17 -19.36 -25.40
C PHE A 197 -2.79 -20.77 -25.32
N LYS A 198 -2.58 -21.46 -24.19
CA LYS A 198 -3.19 -22.76 -23.95
C LYS A 198 -4.71 -22.66 -24.10
N GLY A 199 -5.26 -23.52 -24.96
CA GLY A 199 -6.67 -23.46 -25.37
C GLY A 199 -6.90 -22.82 -26.74
N ILE A 200 -5.83 -22.52 -27.51
CA ILE A 200 -5.99 -22.31 -28.96
C ILE A 200 -6.61 -23.57 -29.57
N GLU A 201 -7.68 -23.36 -30.31
CA GLU A 201 -8.38 -24.39 -31.07
C GLU A 201 -8.67 -23.85 -32.47
N VAL A 202 -8.61 -24.75 -33.45
CA VAL A 202 -9.05 -24.47 -34.82
C VAL A 202 -10.36 -25.20 -35.02
N THR A 203 -11.44 -24.45 -35.21
CA THR A 203 -12.79 -24.97 -35.46
C THR A 203 -13.17 -24.79 -36.91
N ASP A 204 -14.22 -25.50 -37.34
CA ASP A 204 -14.87 -25.30 -38.63
C ASP A 204 -13.89 -25.39 -39.82
N THR A 205 -12.99 -26.37 -39.75
CA THR A 205 -11.98 -26.60 -40.78
C THR A 205 -12.61 -27.19 -42.03
N SER A 206 -12.34 -26.61 -43.19
CA SER A 206 -12.69 -27.15 -44.50
C SER A 206 -11.52 -27.04 -45.46
N ILE A 207 -11.33 -28.09 -46.26
CA ILE A 207 -10.31 -28.17 -47.30
C ILE A 207 -11.01 -28.27 -48.65
N SER A 208 -10.66 -27.37 -49.56
CA SER A 208 -11.15 -27.36 -50.93
C SER A 208 -10.11 -27.95 -51.87
N LEU A 209 -10.51 -28.86 -52.75
CA LEU A 209 -9.61 -29.41 -53.78
C LEU A 209 -9.20 -28.37 -54.82
N GLN A 210 -10.03 -27.34 -55.03
CA GLN A 210 -9.73 -26.20 -55.88
C GLN A 210 -9.37 -25.00 -54.99
N PRO A 211 -8.20 -24.38 -55.19
CA PRO A 211 -7.81 -23.17 -54.47
C PRO A 211 -8.72 -22.00 -54.86
N ASP A 212 -8.90 -21.06 -53.92
CA ASP A 212 -9.65 -19.84 -54.14
C ASP A 212 -8.90 -18.84 -55.06
N LYS A 213 -9.46 -17.65 -55.25
CA LYS A 213 -8.85 -16.61 -56.10
C LYS A 213 -7.49 -16.10 -55.59
N LYS A 214 -7.14 -16.36 -54.34
CA LYS A 214 -5.86 -16.00 -53.71
C LYS A 214 -4.88 -17.18 -53.64
N GLY A 215 -5.32 -18.38 -54.02
CA GLY A 215 -4.51 -19.60 -53.95
C GLY A 215 -4.73 -20.40 -52.67
N ASP A 216 -5.63 -19.96 -51.79
CA ASP A 216 -5.88 -20.57 -50.49
C ASP A 216 -6.88 -21.74 -50.63
N ASN A 217 -6.59 -22.86 -49.98
CA ASN A 217 -7.40 -24.09 -50.06
C ASN A 217 -7.79 -24.67 -48.70
N PHE A 218 -7.31 -24.08 -47.60
CA PHE A 218 -7.67 -24.43 -46.23
C PHE A 218 -8.36 -23.23 -45.57
N HIS A 219 -9.56 -23.46 -45.05
CA HIS A 219 -10.31 -22.47 -44.30
C HIS A 219 -10.60 -23.03 -42.91
N GLY A 220 -10.45 -22.20 -41.88
CA GLY A 220 -10.78 -22.57 -40.51
C GLY A 220 -10.89 -21.33 -39.65
N TRP A 221 -11.65 -21.45 -38.56
CA TRP A 221 -11.73 -20.41 -37.54
C TRP A 221 -10.76 -20.74 -36.42
N VAL A 222 -10.01 -19.74 -35.95
CA VAL A 222 -9.05 -19.91 -34.85
C VAL A 222 -9.55 -19.12 -33.66
N ASN A 223 -9.79 -19.81 -32.55
CA ASN A 223 -10.11 -19.18 -31.27
C ASN A 223 -8.82 -19.01 -30.46
N ILE A 224 -8.53 -17.78 -30.02
CA ILE A 224 -7.32 -17.44 -29.26
C ILE A 224 -7.75 -16.87 -27.91
N PRO A 225 -7.72 -17.66 -26.82
CA PRO A 225 -8.12 -17.18 -25.50
C PRO A 225 -7.07 -16.22 -24.90
N ASN A 226 -7.54 -15.16 -24.23
CA ASN A 226 -6.70 -14.30 -23.39
C ASN A 226 -7.13 -14.41 -21.91
N PRO A 227 -6.47 -15.26 -21.10
CA PRO A 227 -6.77 -15.41 -19.67
C PRO A 227 -6.14 -14.31 -18.78
N SER A 228 -5.33 -13.42 -19.37
CA SER A 228 -4.61 -12.38 -18.64
C SER A 228 -5.47 -11.13 -18.42
N ILE A 229 -5.02 -10.25 -17.51
CA ILE A 229 -5.61 -8.92 -17.29
C ILE A 229 -4.97 -7.84 -18.19
N LEU A 230 -4.14 -8.25 -19.15
CA LEU A 230 -3.41 -7.37 -20.04
C LEU A 230 -4.10 -7.26 -21.40
N THR A 231 -4.25 -6.01 -21.86
CA THR A 231 -4.60 -5.67 -23.23
C THR A 231 -3.40 -5.01 -23.89
N VAL A 232 -2.95 -5.55 -25.03
CA VAL A 232 -1.86 -4.98 -25.81
C VAL A 232 -2.37 -4.58 -27.18
N GLU A 233 -2.04 -3.36 -27.60
CA GLU A 233 -2.22 -2.93 -28.98
C GLU A 233 -1.17 -3.60 -29.87
N ILE A 234 -1.61 -4.43 -30.81
CA ILE A 234 -0.75 -4.99 -31.84
C ILE A 234 -0.83 -4.09 -33.06
N VAL A 235 0.27 -3.42 -33.38
CA VAL A 235 0.39 -2.62 -34.61
C VAL A 235 1.15 -3.44 -35.64
N SER A 236 0.65 -3.49 -36.88
CA SER A 236 1.35 -4.12 -38.00
C SER A 236 2.64 -3.35 -38.28
N ILE A 237 3.77 -4.03 -38.18
CA ILE A 237 5.02 -3.56 -38.75
C ILE A 237 4.97 -3.94 -40.23
N THR A 238 4.58 -3.00 -41.10
CA THR A 238 4.86 -3.16 -42.53
C THR A 238 6.38 -3.09 -42.72
N PRO A 239 7.01 -4.11 -43.33
CA PRO A 239 8.44 -4.09 -43.66
C PRO A 239 8.79 -3.01 -44.69
#